data_AF-A0A7C3SPI2-F1
#
_entry.id   AF-A0A7C3SPI2-F1
#
_cell.length_a   1.000
_cell.length_b   1.000
_cell.length_c   1.000
_cell.angle_alpha   90.00
_cell.angle_beta   90.00
_cell.angle_gamma   90.00
#
_symmetry.space_group_name_H-M   'P 1'
#
loop_
_entity.id
_entity.type
_entity.pdbx_description
1 polymer ?
#
loop_
_entity_poly.entity_id
_entity_poly.type
_entity_poly.pdbx_seq_one_letter_code
_entity_poly.pdbx_strand_id
1 'polypeptide(L)'
;MVYVSVRGRIWLQAEAMNMVESVGNYVKHRKVPVMVKEDGSYLTFFVPAISGESVAHAYQVMLAEEMIKAGQSVCPFCAKGIFLKSTNRDVYKEAMGEEPPRVQQEEAPGRGKGRKAASEAGEAREASGKAEKLIEAALKIEDTIIRKCAVEDVGGFLYAEEPNVKRTSCFSTGYMIPVREALRVTVVDPQLQSRYALGTKFMIAERREAPAAGQERREAAAGQMIYYVEVSSALFTFSFDIDTANIGRYTFVTSHYGR
;
A
#
# COMPACT_ATOMS: atom_id res chain seq x y z
N MET A 1 -22.02 4.40 -17.87
CA MET A 1 -20.61 4.45 -17.46
C MET A 1 -20.23 5.90 -17.32
N VAL A 2 -19.56 6.26 -16.24
CA VAL A 2 -19.16 7.64 -15.93
C VAL A 2 -17.68 7.65 -15.56
N TYR A 3 -16.90 8.52 -16.20
CA TYR A 3 -15.54 8.83 -15.80
C TYR A 3 -15.53 10.21 -15.16
N VAL A 4 -15.01 10.32 -13.93
CA VAL A 4 -14.93 11.59 -13.22
C VAL A 4 -13.47 11.89 -12.94
N SER A 5 -13.03 13.08 -13.35
CA SER A 5 -11.70 13.60 -13.08
C SER A 5 -11.82 14.91 -12.31
N VAL A 6 -11.16 14.98 -11.16
CA VAL A 6 -11.11 16.17 -10.31
C VAL A 6 -9.66 16.61 -10.19
N ARG A 7 -9.43 17.89 -10.46
CA ARG A 7 -8.13 18.56 -10.31
C ARG A 7 -8.34 19.83 -9.52
N GLY A 8 -7.39 20.14 -8.64
CA GLY A 8 -7.53 21.33 -7.82
C GLY A 8 -6.27 21.68 -7.08
N ARG A 9 -6.37 22.78 -6.35
CA ARG A 9 -5.32 23.29 -5.47
C ARG A 9 -5.90 23.44 -4.07
N ILE A 10 -5.11 23.10 -3.07
CA ILE A 10 -5.54 23.13 -1.68
C ILE A 10 -4.40 23.64 -0.81
N TRP A 11 -4.70 24.58 0.09
CA TRP A 11 -3.74 25.06 1.07
C TRP A 11 -3.68 24.05 2.22
N LEU A 12 -2.53 23.41 2.42
CA LEU A 12 -2.37 22.35 3.41
C LEU A 12 -1.15 22.57 4.29
N GLN A 13 -1.32 22.22 5.56
CA GLN A 13 -0.22 21.94 6.47
C GLN A 13 0.18 20.48 6.29
N ALA A 14 1.36 20.26 5.69
CA ALA A 14 1.81 18.95 5.26
C ALA A 14 2.23 18.02 6.42
N GLU A 15 2.37 18.54 7.64
CA GLU A 15 2.90 17.82 8.81
C GLU A 15 2.26 16.43 9.02
N ALA A 16 0.93 16.34 9.06
CA ALA A 16 0.23 15.10 9.37
C ALA A 16 0.09 14.15 8.17
N MET A 17 -0.08 14.70 6.96
CA MET A 17 -0.32 13.91 5.74
C MET A 17 0.96 13.46 5.04
N ASN A 18 2.10 14.07 5.38
CA ASN A 18 3.40 13.79 4.78
C ASN A 18 4.29 12.89 5.67
N MET A 19 3.72 12.33 6.73
CA MET A 19 4.44 11.48 7.68
C MET A 19 4.82 10.13 7.03
N VAL A 20 6.10 9.77 7.13
CA VAL A 20 6.60 8.41 6.89
C VAL A 20 6.73 7.73 8.25
N GLU A 21 6.57 6.41 8.30
CA GLU A 21 6.69 5.61 9.53
C GLU A 21 7.85 6.08 10.43
N SER A 22 7.58 6.19 11.73
CA SER A 22 8.57 6.65 12.71
C SER A 22 9.69 5.63 12.85
N VAL A 23 10.94 6.08 12.71
CA VAL A 23 12.12 5.27 13.05
C VAL A 23 12.60 5.73 14.42
N GLY A 24 12.16 5.03 15.47
CA GLY A 24 12.37 5.46 16.85
C GLY A 24 11.63 6.77 17.16
N ASN A 25 12.33 7.80 17.64
CA ASN A 25 11.77 9.12 17.95
C ASN A 25 11.82 10.11 16.77
N TYR A 26 12.34 9.68 15.61
CA TYR A 26 12.46 10.52 14.43
C TYR A 26 11.34 10.18 13.44
N VAL A 27 10.55 11.19 13.11
CA VAL A 27 9.50 11.08 12.10
C VAL A 27 10.01 11.75 10.83
N LYS A 28 10.26 10.94 9.80
CA LYS A 28 10.63 11.47 8.48
C LYS A 28 9.39 11.96 7.77
N HIS A 29 9.55 13.04 7.00
CA HIS A 29 8.53 13.47 6.06
C HIS A 29 8.93 13.11 4.64
N ARG A 30 7.97 12.71 3.81
CA ARG A 30 8.23 12.34 2.41
C ARG A 30 8.58 13.60 1.62
N LYS A 31 9.68 13.52 0.86
CA LYS A 31 10.16 14.59 0.00
C LYS A 31 10.35 14.05 -1.41
N VAL A 32 9.96 14.86 -2.40
CA VAL A 32 10.12 14.51 -3.81
C VAL A 32 10.99 15.59 -4.49
N PRO A 33 11.98 15.20 -5.31
CA PRO A 33 12.73 16.16 -6.10
C PRO A 33 11.89 16.66 -7.28
N VAL A 34 11.74 17.98 -7.39
CA VAL A 34 11.09 18.65 -8.51
C VAL A 34 12.14 19.45 -9.27
N MET A 35 12.38 19.09 -10.53
CA MET A 35 13.28 19.82 -11.42
C MET A 35 12.52 20.90 -12.18
N VAL A 36 12.98 22.14 -12.09
CA VAL A 36 12.42 23.28 -12.83
C VAL A 36 13.51 23.87 -13.70
N LYS A 37 13.20 24.10 -14.98
CA LYS A 37 14.09 24.80 -15.90
C LYS A 37 13.89 26.31 -15.75
N GLU A 38 14.96 27.02 -15.44
CA GLU A 38 14.99 28.48 -15.31
C GLU A 38 16.27 29.02 -15.96
N ASP A 39 16.13 30.04 -16.81
CA ASP A 39 17.24 30.78 -17.43
C ASP A 39 18.33 29.90 -18.08
N GLY A 40 17.91 28.79 -18.70
CA GLY A 40 18.81 27.83 -19.36
C GLY A 40 19.48 26.83 -18.41
N SER A 41 19.24 26.92 -17.10
CA SER A 41 19.71 25.99 -16.07
C SER A 41 18.57 25.12 -15.51
N TYR A 42 18.91 24.02 -14.85
CA TYR A 42 17.95 23.19 -14.12
C TYR A 42 18.20 23.33 -12.62
N LEU A 43 17.15 23.69 -11.88
CA LEU A 43 17.15 23.73 -10.42
C LEU A 43 16.33 22.57 -9.88
N THR A 44 16.86 21.90 -8.87
CA THR A 44 16.18 20.79 -8.18
C THR A 44 15.73 21.25 -6.81
N PHE A 45 14.43 21.22 -6.56
CA PHE A 45 13.82 21.52 -5.26
C PHE A 45 13.39 20.22 -4.57
N PHE A 46 13.77 20.01 -3.32
CA PHE A 46 13.21 18.93 -2.49
C PHE A 46 12.03 19.47 -1.71
N VAL A 47 10.82 19.06 -2.11
CA VAL A 47 9.57 19.59 -1.54
C VAL A 47 8.81 18.51 -0.79
N PRO A 48 8.03 18.87 0.25
CA PRO A 48 7.15 17.95 0.93
C PRO A 48 6.14 17.35 -0.07
N ALA A 49 5.81 16.07 0.06
CA ALA A 49 4.95 15.40 -0.90
C ALA A 49 4.07 14.33 -0.26
N ILE A 50 2.76 14.43 -0.46
CA ILE A 50 1.80 13.42 0.04
C ILE A 50 1.64 12.34 -1.04
N SER A 51 1.81 11.07 -0.68
CA SER A 51 1.60 9.97 -1.63
C SER A 51 0.19 9.89 -2.15
N GLY A 52 0.08 9.43 -3.40
CA GLY A 52 -1.18 8.89 -3.90
C GLY A 52 -1.69 7.72 -3.05
N GLU A 53 -0.81 6.84 -2.55
CA GLU A 53 -1.18 5.72 -1.68
C GLU A 53 -1.82 6.17 -0.36
N SER A 54 -1.33 7.24 0.26
CA SER A 54 -1.92 7.78 1.50
C SER A 54 -3.32 8.33 1.24
N VAL A 55 -3.51 9.02 0.12
CA VAL A 55 -4.83 9.51 -0.30
C VAL A 55 -5.75 8.35 -0.68
N ALA A 56 -5.25 7.34 -1.38
CA ALA A 56 -6.00 6.15 -1.77
C ALA A 56 -6.41 5.31 -0.55
N HIS A 57 -5.57 5.25 0.48
CA HIS A 57 -5.92 4.62 1.77
C HIS A 57 -7.08 5.37 2.42
N ALA A 58 -6.98 6.70 2.57
CA ALA A 58 -8.07 7.51 3.12
C ALA A 58 -9.37 7.36 2.31
N TYR A 59 -9.28 7.37 0.97
CA TYR A 59 -10.41 7.10 0.09
C TYR A 59 -11.03 5.71 0.34
N GLN A 60 -10.22 4.67 0.49
CA GLN A 60 -10.71 3.31 0.74
C GLN A 60 -11.35 3.16 2.13
N VAL A 61 -10.86 3.88 3.15
CA VAL A 61 -11.51 3.92 4.47
C VAL A 61 -12.91 4.52 4.35
N MET A 62 -13.01 5.70 3.73
CA MET A 62 -14.31 6.35 3.50
C MET A 62 -15.22 5.48 2.65
N LEU A 63 -14.69 4.83 1.62
CA LEU A 63 -15.44 3.91 0.77
C LEU A 63 -15.98 2.72 1.58
N ALA A 64 -15.16 2.12 2.44
CA ALA A 64 -15.58 1.01 3.29
C ALA A 64 -16.74 1.42 4.21
N GLU A 65 -16.64 2.59 4.84
CA GLU A 65 -17.70 3.13 5.71
C GLU A 65 -19.00 3.37 4.93
N GLU A 66 -18.94 4.00 3.76
CA GLU A 66 -20.11 4.28 2.93
C GLU A 66 -20.73 2.99 2.38
N MET A 67 -19.92 1.99 1.99
CA MET A 67 -20.42 0.69 1.53
C MET A 67 -21.13 -0.08 2.63
N ILE A 68 -20.61 -0.04 3.86
CA ILE A 68 -21.27 -0.65 5.04
C ILE A 68 -22.62 0.05 5.30
N LYS A 69 -22.66 1.39 5.26
CA LYS A 69 -23.92 2.16 5.41
C LYS A 69 -24.94 1.84 4.30
N ALA A 70 -24.46 1.60 3.08
CA ALA A 70 -25.29 1.23 1.94
C ALA A 70 -25.73 -0.24 1.94
N GLY A 71 -25.35 -1.04 2.95
CA GLY A 71 -25.69 -2.46 3.04
C GLY A 71 -24.96 -3.34 2.03
N GLN A 72 -23.83 -2.88 1.48
CA GLN A 72 -22.99 -3.64 0.56
C GLN A 72 -21.97 -4.51 1.32
N SER A 73 -21.53 -5.60 0.71
CA SER A 73 -20.57 -6.52 1.31
C SER A 73 -19.15 -5.95 1.30
N VAL A 74 -18.52 -5.93 2.48
CA VAL A 74 -17.15 -5.47 2.68
C VAL A 74 -16.39 -6.52 3.50
N CYS A 75 -15.14 -6.80 3.11
CA CYS A 75 -14.30 -7.77 3.81
C CYS A 75 -13.99 -7.35 5.26
N PRO A 76 -13.81 -8.28 6.22
CA PRO A 76 -13.55 -7.95 7.63
C PRO A 76 -12.32 -7.07 7.84
N PHE A 77 -11.28 -7.21 7.02
CA PHE A 77 -10.07 -6.37 7.09
C PHE A 77 -10.31 -4.96 6.55
N CYS A 78 -11.00 -4.88 5.41
CA CYS A 78 -11.37 -3.65 4.72
C CYS A 78 -12.26 -2.78 5.62
N ALA A 79 -13.20 -3.39 6.34
CA ALA A 79 -14.05 -2.73 7.32
C ALA A 79 -13.27 -2.13 8.51
N LYS A 80 -12.09 -2.68 8.82
CA LYS A 80 -11.18 -2.18 9.87
C LYS A 80 -10.15 -1.17 9.34
N GLY A 81 -10.19 -0.82 8.04
CA GLY A 81 -9.18 0.03 7.39
C GLY A 81 -7.84 -0.65 7.12
N ILE A 82 -7.80 -1.99 7.19
CA ILE A 82 -6.61 -2.82 6.95
C ILE A 82 -6.72 -3.38 5.52
N PHE A 83 -6.08 -2.73 4.54
CA PHE A 83 -6.22 -3.08 3.13
C PHE A 83 -5.18 -4.12 2.66
N LEU A 84 -5.22 -5.33 3.23
CA LEU A 84 -4.41 -6.46 2.75
C LEU A 84 -4.91 -7.03 1.40
N LYS A 85 -6.18 -6.79 1.06
CA LYS A 85 -6.79 -7.02 -0.26
C LYS A 85 -6.48 -8.38 -0.87
N SER A 86 -6.80 -9.44 -0.13
CA SER A 86 -6.66 -10.83 -0.61
C SER A 86 -5.31 -11.11 -1.28
N THR A 87 -4.21 -10.63 -0.68
CA THR A 87 -2.87 -10.71 -1.29
C THR A 87 -2.32 -12.12 -1.34
N ASN A 88 -2.51 -12.88 -0.25
CA ASN A 88 -2.05 -14.25 -0.09
C ASN A 88 -3.21 -15.18 0.23
N ARG A 89 -2.95 -16.49 0.16
CA ARG A 89 -3.94 -17.53 0.44
C ARG A 89 -4.57 -17.42 1.82
N ASP A 90 -3.78 -17.13 2.86
CA ASP A 90 -4.28 -17.00 4.23
C ASP A 90 -5.22 -15.81 4.37
N VAL A 91 -4.83 -14.66 3.79
CA VAL A 91 -5.64 -13.45 3.76
C VAL A 91 -6.94 -13.69 3.01
N TYR A 92 -6.89 -14.36 1.85
CA TYR A 92 -8.08 -14.71 1.07
C TYR A 92 -9.04 -15.59 1.89
N LYS A 93 -8.52 -16.62 2.56
CA LYS A 93 -9.32 -17.54 3.35
C LYS A 93 -10.03 -16.84 4.51
N GLU A 94 -9.33 -15.96 5.21
CA GLU A 94 -9.89 -15.19 6.32
C GLU A 94 -10.84 -14.08 5.85
N ALA A 95 -10.55 -13.44 4.71
CA ALA A 95 -11.37 -12.38 4.15
C ALA A 95 -12.68 -12.88 3.51
N MET A 96 -12.61 -14.03 2.82
CA MET A 96 -13.71 -14.54 1.98
C MET A 96 -14.42 -15.77 2.57
N GLY A 97 -13.85 -16.41 3.60
CA GLY A 97 -14.41 -17.60 4.24
C GLY A 97 -14.32 -18.88 3.40
N GLU A 98 -13.59 -18.86 2.27
CA GLU A 98 -13.44 -19.96 1.32
C GLU A 98 -11.98 -20.15 0.96
N GLU A 99 -11.56 -21.37 0.63
CA GLU A 99 -10.21 -21.60 0.10
C GLU A 99 -10.16 -21.24 -1.39
N PRO A 100 -9.06 -20.59 -1.85
CA PRO A 100 -8.90 -20.32 -3.27
C PRO A 100 -8.77 -21.63 -4.05
N PRO A 101 -9.30 -21.69 -5.29
CA PRO A 101 -9.20 -22.88 -6.14
C PRO A 101 -7.73 -23.24 -6.36
N ARG A 102 -7.34 -24.44 -5.91
CA ARG A 102 -5.97 -24.93 -6.05
C ARG A 102 -5.74 -25.43 -7.46
N VAL A 103 -4.71 -24.91 -8.13
CA VAL A 103 -4.05 -25.63 -9.21
C VAL A 103 -2.87 -26.36 -8.57
N GLN A 104 -2.95 -27.69 -8.49
CA GLN A 104 -1.89 -28.48 -7.86
C GLN A 104 -0.55 -28.20 -8.55
N GLN A 105 0.41 -27.67 -7.79
CA GLN A 105 1.81 -27.92 -8.08
C GLN A 105 2.07 -29.35 -7.61
N GLU A 106 2.40 -30.26 -8.53
CA GLU A 106 3.24 -31.38 -8.11
C GLU A 106 4.50 -30.75 -7.53
N GLU A 107 4.76 -31.02 -6.25
CA GLU A 107 5.98 -30.63 -5.57
C GLU A 107 7.17 -30.95 -6.48
N ALA A 108 8.03 -29.96 -6.73
CA ALA A 108 9.24 -30.16 -7.50
C ALA A 108 9.98 -31.39 -6.95
N PRO A 109 10.14 -32.49 -7.72
CA PRO A 109 10.89 -33.62 -7.23
C PRO A 109 12.34 -33.13 -7.08
N GLY A 110 12.84 -33.27 -5.85
CA GLY A 110 14.23 -32.96 -5.52
C GLY A 110 15.18 -33.56 -6.55
N ARG A 111 16.28 -32.84 -6.81
CA ARG A 111 17.41 -33.24 -7.65
C ARG A 111 17.69 -34.75 -7.56
N GLY A 112 17.12 -35.50 -8.50
CA GLY A 112 17.30 -36.94 -8.67
C GLY A 112 17.43 -37.22 -10.16
N LYS A 113 18.63 -37.62 -10.57
CA LYS A 113 19.02 -37.86 -11.96
C LYS A 113 18.10 -38.87 -12.65
N GLY A 114 17.57 -38.51 -13.82
CA GLY A 114 16.92 -39.47 -14.72
C GLY A 114 16.17 -38.81 -15.87
N ARG A 115 16.88 -38.39 -16.92
CA ARG A 115 16.26 -37.96 -18.19
C ARG A 115 15.49 -39.12 -18.81
N LYS A 116 14.18 -38.96 -19.03
CA LYS A 116 13.46 -39.61 -20.14
C LYS A 116 12.74 -38.52 -20.93
N ALA A 117 13.02 -38.49 -22.23
CA ALA A 117 12.48 -37.52 -23.17
C ALA A 117 10.98 -37.75 -23.36
N ALA A 118 10.16 -36.83 -22.85
CA ALA A 118 8.78 -36.66 -23.28
C ALA A 118 8.78 -35.93 -24.63
N SER A 119 7.91 -36.33 -25.55
CA SER A 119 7.78 -35.68 -26.86
C SER A 119 7.13 -34.30 -26.73
N GLU A 120 7.67 -33.30 -27.41
CA GLU A 120 7.23 -31.88 -27.40
C GLU A 120 5.71 -31.70 -27.66
N ALA A 121 5.08 -32.59 -28.43
CA ALA A 121 3.64 -32.55 -28.71
C ALA A 121 2.76 -33.00 -27.53
N GLY A 122 3.29 -33.82 -26.62
CA GLY A 122 2.62 -34.23 -25.38
C GLY A 122 2.66 -33.12 -24.33
N GLU A 123 3.82 -32.48 -24.19
CA GLU A 123 4.01 -31.32 -23.30
C GLU A 123 3.15 -30.13 -23.73
N ALA A 124 2.99 -29.88 -25.04
CA ALA A 124 2.11 -28.83 -25.55
C ALA A 124 0.61 -29.07 -25.26
N ARG A 125 0.14 -30.32 -25.33
CA ARG A 125 -1.25 -30.68 -25.01
C ARG A 125 -1.52 -30.60 -23.51
N GLU A 126 -0.60 -31.06 -22.68
CA GLU A 126 -0.72 -30.99 -21.23
C GLU A 126 -0.62 -29.54 -20.71
N ALA A 127 0.24 -28.71 -21.32
CA ALA A 127 0.31 -27.28 -21.07
C ALA A 127 -0.99 -26.55 -21.43
N SER A 128 -1.65 -26.93 -22.55
CA SER A 128 -2.92 -26.32 -22.96
C SER A 128 -4.06 -26.60 -21.96
N GLY A 129 -4.20 -27.85 -21.49
CA GLY A 129 -5.20 -28.20 -20.47
C GLY A 129 -4.90 -27.62 -19.08
N LYS A 130 -3.62 -27.41 -18.74
CA LYS A 130 -3.22 -26.72 -17.50
C LYS A 130 -3.51 -25.22 -17.56
N ALA A 131 -3.33 -24.58 -18.72
CA ALA A 131 -3.64 -23.17 -18.94
C ALA A 131 -5.14 -22.88 -18.82
N GLU A 132 -6.00 -23.72 -19.40
CA GLU A 132 -7.47 -23.57 -19.27
C GLU A 132 -7.93 -23.65 -17.80
N LYS A 133 -7.39 -24.60 -17.02
CA LYS A 133 -7.68 -24.72 -15.59
C LYS A 133 -7.21 -23.52 -14.77
N LEU A 134 -6.05 -22.94 -15.11
CA LEU A 134 -5.54 -21.72 -14.48
C LEU A 134 -6.44 -20.52 -14.75
N ILE A 135 -6.93 -20.38 -15.99
CA ILE A 135 -7.86 -19.30 -16.38
C ILE A 135 -9.18 -19.43 -15.62
N GLU A 136 -9.73 -20.64 -15.52
CA GLU A 136 -10.97 -20.87 -14.78
C GLU A 136 -10.80 -20.59 -13.27
N ALA A 137 -9.67 -21.01 -12.69
CA ALA A 137 -9.34 -20.71 -11.29
C ALA A 137 -9.20 -19.20 -11.05
N ALA A 138 -8.55 -18.47 -11.96
CA ALA A 138 -8.41 -17.03 -11.87
C ALA A 138 -9.74 -16.28 -11.95
N LEU A 139 -10.65 -16.71 -12.84
CA LEU A 139 -12.01 -16.16 -12.93
C LEU A 139 -12.79 -16.36 -11.64
N LYS A 140 -12.71 -17.55 -11.04
CA LYS A 140 -13.40 -17.84 -9.77
C LYS A 140 -12.87 -16.97 -8.62
N ILE A 141 -11.56 -16.73 -8.58
CA ILE A 141 -10.94 -15.83 -7.59
C ILE A 141 -11.46 -14.40 -7.79
N GLU A 142 -11.41 -13.87 -9.01
CA GLU A 142 -11.90 -12.51 -9.29
C GLU A 142 -13.40 -12.36 -8.99
N ASP A 143 -14.24 -13.33 -9.40
CA ASP A 143 -15.68 -13.33 -9.13
C ASP A 143 -16.00 -13.34 -7.62
N THR A 144 -15.32 -14.20 -6.87
CA THR A 144 -15.53 -14.31 -5.42
C THR A 144 -15.16 -13.01 -4.71
N ILE A 145 -14.04 -12.39 -5.10
CA ILE A 145 -13.56 -11.14 -4.50
C ILE A 145 -14.54 -9.99 -4.80
N ILE A 146 -14.92 -9.80 -6.06
CA ILE A 146 -15.83 -8.71 -6.47
C ILE A 146 -17.19 -8.85 -5.78
N ARG A 147 -17.73 -10.07 -5.67
CA ARG A 147 -19.03 -10.32 -5.03
C ARG A 147 -19.02 -10.12 -3.52
N LYS A 148 -17.90 -10.37 -2.84
CA LYS A 148 -17.80 -10.32 -1.37
C LYS A 148 -17.23 -9.00 -0.86
N CYS A 149 -16.48 -8.25 -1.67
CA CYS A 149 -15.83 -7.03 -1.23
C CYS A 149 -15.89 -5.90 -2.28
N ALA A 150 -16.79 -4.94 -2.04
CA ALA A 150 -16.91 -3.74 -2.87
C ALA A 150 -15.64 -2.85 -2.84
N VAL A 151 -14.89 -2.86 -1.73
CA VAL A 151 -13.64 -2.09 -1.61
C VAL A 151 -12.53 -2.68 -2.48
N GLU A 152 -12.44 -4.00 -2.60
CA GLU A 152 -11.48 -4.68 -3.50
C GLU A 152 -11.90 -4.56 -4.97
N ASP A 153 -13.21 -4.53 -5.25
CA ASP A 153 -13.75 -4.25 -6.57
C ASP A 153 -13.32 -2.85 -7.08
N VAL A 154 -13.57 -1.80 -6.29
CA VAL A 154 -13.23 -0.41 -6.67
C VAL A 154 -11.74 -0.10 -6.50
N GLY A 155 -11.15 -0.52 -5.39
CA GLY A 155 -9.77 -0.20 -5.01
C GLY A 155 -8.72 -1.13 -5.60
N GLY A 156 -9.13 -2.17 -6.34
CA GLY A 156 -8.27 -3.18 -6.91
C GLY A 156 -7.59 -4.07 -5.87
N PHE A 157 -7.00 -5.16 -6.35
CA PHE A 157 -6.29 -6.14 -5.54
C PHE A 157 -5.20 -6.84 -6.37
N LEU A 158 -4.27 -7.50 -5.68
CA LEU A 158 -3.25 -8.34 -6.31
C LEU A 158 -3.10 -9.62 -5.48
N TYR A 159 -3.66 -10.71 -5.99
CA TYR A 159 -3.42 -12.05 -5.45
C TYR A 159 -2.10 -12.57 -6.01
N ALA A 160 -1.10 -12.72 -5.15
CA ALA A 160 0.28 -12.99 -5.52
C ALA A 160 0.60 -14.49 -5.72
N GLU A 161 -0.27 -15.37 -5.25
CA GLU A 161 -0.13 -16.84 -5.35
C GLU A 161 -0.47 -17.36 -6.75
N GLU A 162 -0.39 -18.67 -6.98
CA GLU A 162 -0.81 -19.30 -8.24
C GLU A 162 -2.29 -19.75 -8.22
N PRO A 163 -3.12 -19.34 -9.20
CA PRO A 163 -2.83 -18.39 -10.29
C PRO A 163 -2.73 -16.94 -9.81
N ASN A 164 -1.78 -16.18 -10.36
CA ASN A 164 -1.63 -14.76 -10.02
C ASN A 164 -2.79 -13.98 -10.63
N VAL A 165 -3.54 -13.24 -9.81
CA VAL A 165 -4.69 -12.46 -10.29
C VAL A 165 -4.51 -11.01 -9.87
N LYS A 166 -4.52 -10.11 -10.86
CA LYS A 166 -4.39 -8.67 -10.63
C LYS A 166 -5.63 -7.95 -11.13
N ARG A 167 -6.20 -7.11 -10.27
CA ARG A 167 -7.21 -6.13 -10.62
C ARG A 167 -6.68 -4.72 -10.39
N THR A 168 -6.70 -3.90 -11.43
CA THR A 168 -6.30 -2.50 -11.33
C THR A 168 -7.38 -1.69 -10.62
N SER A 169 -6.98 -0.76 -9.75
CA SER A 169 -7.89 0.14 -9.05
C SER A 169 -8.67 1.02 -10.05
N CYS A 170 -9.98 1.15 -9.85
CA CYS A 170 -10.83 2.09 -10.57
C CYS A 170 -10.61 3.54 -10.12
N PHE A 171 -10.09 3.72 -8.90
CA PHE A 171 -9.66 5.02 -8.38
C PHE A 171 -8.15 5.21 -8.58
N SER A 172 -7.78 6.30 -9.24
CA SER A 172 -6.38 6.68 -9.47
C SER A 172 -6.11 8.04 -8.84
N THR A 173 -4.98 8.14 -8.16
CA THR A 173 -4.51 9.39 -7.56
C THR A 173 -3.01 9.52 -7.75
N GLY A 174 -2.58 10.75 -8.06
CA GLY A 174 -1.18 11.11 -8.13
C GLY A 174 -0.61 11.50 -6.77
N TYR A 175 0.68 11.84 -6.76
CA TYR A 175 1.29 12.54 -5.64
C TYR A 175 0.73 13.97 -5.55
N MET A 176 0.46 14.42 -4.33
CA MET A 176 0.21 15.84 -4.09
C MET A 176 1.55 16.51 -3.77
N ILE A 177 1.92 17.47 -4.61
CA ILE A 177 3.14 18.28 -4.45
C ILE A 177 2.77 19.77 -4.43
N PRO A 178 3.61 20.65 -3.87
CA PRO A 178 3.42 22.08 -3.97
C PRO A 178 3.37 22.54 -5.43
N VAL A 179 2.51 23.52 -5.70
CA VAL A 179 2.44 24.15 -7.02
C VAL A 179 3.75 24.82 -7.39
N ARG A 180 4.03 24.96 -8.69
CA ARG A 180 5.31 25.49 -9.21
C ARG A 180 5.67 26.84 -8.59
N GLU A 181 4.70 27.74 -8.48
CA GLU A 181 4.84 29.07 -7.91
C GLU A 181 5.15 29.07 -6.41
N ALA A 182 4.82 28.00 -5.70
CA ALA A 182 5.08 27.84 -4.27
C ALA A 182 6.43 27.16 -3.96
N LEU A 183 7.11 26.56 -4.97
CA LEU A 183 8.34 25.78 -4.74
C LEU A 183 9.45 26.59 -4.06
N ARG A 184 9.59 27.87 -4.41
CA ARG A 184 10.62 28.77 -3.84
C ARG A 184 10.31 29.25 -2.41
N VAL A 185 9.04 29.27 -2.04
CA VAL A 185 8.57 29.77 -0.72
C VAL A 185 8.22 28.63 0.24
N THR A 186 8.18 27.39 -0.26
CA THR A 186 7.91 26.22 0.57
C THR A 186 9.14 25.93 1.43
N VAL A 187 9.01 26.18 2.72
CA VAL A 187 10.03 25.84 3.72
C VAL A 187 9.59 24.57 4.45
N VAL A 188 10.53 23.65 4.64
CA VAL A 188 10.38 22.51 5.53
C VAL A 188 11.24 22.79 6.74
N ASP A 189 10.61 23.05 7.88
CA ASP A 189 11.30 23.47 9.10
C ASP A 189 11.20 22.36 10.17
N PRO A 190 12.33 21.82 10.68
CA PRO A 190 12.31 20.85 11.77
C PRO A 190 11.97 21.53 13.10
N GLN A 191 10.83 21.17 13.68
CA GLN A 191 10.47 21.52 15.05
C GLN A 191 10.86 20.42 16.03
N LEU A 192 11.37 20.85 17.20
CA LEU A 192 11.80 19.97 18.28
C LEU A 192 10.73 19.93 19.37
N GLN A 193 10.28 18.72 19.70
CA GLN A 193 9.47 18.48 20.89
C GLN A 193 10.23 17.55 21.82
N SER A 194 10.87 18.11 22.84
CA SER A 194 11.50 17.33 23.91
C SER A 194 10.48 17.04 25.01
N ARG A 195 10.27 15.77 25.34
CA ARG A 195 9.61 15.39 26.58
C ARG A 195 10.67 15.02 27.61
N TYR A 196 10.76 15.84 28.65
CA TYR A 196 11.62 15.59 29.80
C TYR A 196 10.95 14.59 30.74
N ALA A 197 11.54 13.41 30.91
CA ALA A 197 11.09 12.37 31.85
C ALA A 197 12.05 12.23 33.05
N LEU A 198 12.81 13.29 33.35
CA LEU A 198 13.66 13.38 34.54
C LEU A 198 12.79 13.32 35.80
N GLY A 199 12.87 12.22 36.55
CA GLY A 199 12.15 12.03 37.82
C GLY A 199 11.15 10.86 37.84
N THR A 200 10.95 10.16 36.73
CA THR A 200 10.10 8.95 36.72
C THR A 200 10.84 7.73 37.31
N LYS A 201 10.11 6.79 37.93
CA LYS A 201 10.70 5.58 38.54
C LYS A 201 11.50 4.73 37.54
N PHE A 202 11.16 4.82 36.25
CA PHE A 202 11.82 4.12 35.14
C PHE A 202 13.25 4.61 34.88
N MET A 203 13.59 5.83 35.29
CA MET A 203 14.94 6.42 35.20
C MET A 203 15.83 6.08 36.39
N ILE A 204 15.22 5.83 37.55
CA ILE A 204 15.91 5.51 38.79
C ILE A 204 16.21 4.00 38.87
N ALA A 205 15.39 3.17 38.20
CA ALA A 205 15.51 1.72 38.20
C ALA A 205 16.87 1.22 37.66
N GLU A 206 17.47 1.89 36.66
CA GLU A 206 18.77 1.49 36.10
C GLU A 206 19.99 1.97 36.91
N ARG A 207 19.82 2.84 37.92
CA ARG A 207 20.93 3.25 38.80
C ARG A 207 21.20 2.26 39.93
N ARG A 208 20.32 1.29 40.17
CA ARG A 208 20.37 0.45 41.39
C ARG A 208 21.08 -0.89 41.23
N GLU A 209 21.45 -1.30 40.02
CA GLU A 209 22.23 -2.52 39.82
C GLU A 209 23.53 -2.18 39.08
N ALA A 210 24.62 -2.09 39.85
CA ALA A 210 25.96 -2.13 39.27
C ALA A 210 26.12 -3.49 38.55
N PRO A 211 26.51 -3.53 37.27
CA PRO A 211 26.69 -4.79 36.57
C PRO A 211 27.83 -5.57 37.21
N ALA A 212 27.61 -6.87 37.42
CA ALA A 212 28.69 -7.79 37.71
C ALA A 212 29.71 -7.76 36.56
N ALA A 213 31.01 -7.77 36.90
CA ALA A 213 32.10 -7.65 35.94
C ALA A 213 32.00 -8.70 34.82
N GLY A 214 31.75 -8.26 33.57
CA GLY A 214 31.80 -9.10 32.38
C GLY A 214 30.65 -8.98 31.37
N GLN A 215 29.57 -8.23 31.65
CA GLN A 215 28.49 -8.01 30.68
C GLN A 215 28.60 -6.66 29.96
N GLU A 216 28.33 -6.69 28.64
CA GLU A 216 28.36 -5.53 27.75
C GLU A 216 27.44 -4.40 28.26
N ARG A 217 27.95 -3.16 28.24
CA ARG A 217 27.19 -1.95 28.58
C ARG A 217 25.98 -1.83 27.67
N ARG A 218 24.79 -2.16 28.15
CA ARG A 218 23.54 -1.64 27.55
C ARG A 218 23.51 -0.14 27.79
N GLU A 219 23.44 0.62 26.71
CA GLU A 219 23.36 2.08 26.71
C GLU A 219 22.22 2.54 27.64
N ALA A 220 22.56 3.39 28.62
CA ALA A 220 21.63 3.96 29.56
C ALA A 220 20.46 4.63 28.81
N ALA A 221 19.22 4.26 29.16
CA ALA A 221 18.05 4.84 28.52
C ALA A 221 18.03 6.35 28.78
N ALA A 222 18.21 7.15 27.72
CA ALA A 222 18.21 8.61 27.82
C ALA A 222 16.85 9.10 28.34
N GLY A 223 16.85 9.76 29.50
CA GLY A 223 15.67 10.34 30.15
C GLY A 223 14.95 11.47 29.45
N GLN A 224 15.36 11.73 28.22
CA GLN A 224 14.84 12.77 27.37
C GLN A 224 14.58 12.14 26.01
N MET A 225 13.30 12.01 25.67
CA MET A 225 12.90 11.65 24.32
C MET A 225 12.74 12.94 23.52
N ILE A 226 13.64 13.14 22.56
CA ILE A 226 13.58 14.25 21.61
C ILE A 226 12.84 13.75 20.38
N TYR A 227 11.67 14.32 20.13
CA TYR A 227 10.91 14.11 18.89
C TYR A 227 11.23 15.24 17.93
N TYR A 228 11.49 14.88 16.68
CA TYR A 228 11.65 15.83 15.59
C TYR A 228 10.41 15.71 14.70
N VAL A 229 9.79 16.85 14.42
CA VAL A 229 8.65 16.94 13.51
C VAL A 229 8.98 18.00 12.47
N GLU A 230 9.07 17.63 11.19
CA GLU A 230 9.17 18.63 10.14
C GLU A 230 7.78 19.21 9.84
N VAL A 231 7.65 20.52 9.96
CA VAL A 231 6.42 21.24 9.58
C VAL A 231 6.65 21.96 8.26
N SER A 232 5.60 21.98 7.44
CA SER A 232 5.59 22.76 6.21
C SER A 232 4.16 23.09 5.85
N SER A 233 3.92 24.31 5.39
CA SER A 233 2.64 24.72 4.80
C SER A 233 2.88 25.24 3.40
N ALA A 234 2.11 24.76 2.44
CA ALA A 234 2.17 25.24 1.07
C ALA A 234 0.83 25.06 0.36
N LEU A 235 0.71 25.68 -0.82
CA LEU A 235 -0.37 25.40 -1.74
C LEU A 235 -0.02 24.14 -2.53
N PHE A 236 -0.76 23.06 -2.32
CA PHE A 236 -0.58 21.77 -3.00
C PHE A 236 -1.52 21.66 -4.21
N THR A 237 -1.09 20.92 -5.24
CA THR A 237 -1.96 20.46 -6.32
C THR A 237 -2.36 19.00 -6.10
N PHE A 238 -3.57 18.62 -6.50
CA PHE A 238 -4.03 17.24 -6.47
C PHE A 238 -4.75 16.83 -7.75
N SER A 239 -4.79 15.51 -7.96
CA SER A 239 -5.40 14.90 -9.14
C SER A 239 -6.02 13.55 -8.80
N PHE A 240 -7.35 13.48 -8.84
CA PHE A 240 -8.11 12.26 -8.61
C PHE A 240 -8.92 11.89 -9.85
N ASP A 241 -8.87 10.62 -10.23
CA ASP A 241 -9.66 10.05 -11.32
C ASP A 241 -10.40 8.82 -10.81
N ILE A 242 -11.67 8.70 -11.18
CA ILE A 242 -12.46 7.51 -10.93
C ILE A 242 -13.12 7.05 -12.23
N ASP A 243 -12.82 5.81 -12.59
CA ASP A 243 -13.42 5.14 -13.74
C ASP A 243 -14.46 4.11 -13.26
N THR A 244 -15.75 4.41 -13.45
CA THR A 244 -16.82 3.48 -13.07
C THR A 244 -17.08 2.40 -14.13
N ALA A 245 -16.34 2.40 -15.24
CA ALA A 245 -16.51 1.43 -16.33
C ALA A 245 -16.32 -0.01 -15.85
N ASN A 246 -15.35 -0.25 -14.98
CA ASN A 246 -14.91 -1.59 -14.60
C ASN A 246 -15.49 -2.09 -13.27
N ILE A 247 -16.21 -1.25 -12.52
CA ILE A 247 -16.81 -1.63 -11.24
C ILE A 247 -17.85 -2.73 -11.47
N GLY A 248 -17.74 -3.83 -10.73
CA GLY A 248 -18.62 -4.99 -10.84
C GLY A 248 -18.42 -5.84 -12.10
N ARG A 249 -17.32 -5.63 -12.85
CA ARG A 249 -17.02 -6.35 -14.10
C ARG A 249 -15.69 -7.08 -14.03
N TYR A 250 -15.55 -8.15 -14.80
CA TYR A 250 -14.28 -8.88 -14.89
C TYR A 250 -13.23 -8.10 -15.66
N THR A 251 -12.00 -8.07 -15.15
CA THR A 251 -10.89 -7.31 -15.74
C THR A 251 -9.65 -8.13 -15.99
N PHE A 252 -9.52 -9.30 -15.35
CA PHE A 252 -8.29 -10.08 -15.43
C PHE A 252 -8.22 -10.91 -16.72
N VAL A 253 -9.27 -11.69 -17.00
CA VAL A 253 -9.28 -12.60 -18.15
C VAL A 253 -9.84 -11.92 -19.40
N THR A 254 -9.05 -11.92 -20.47
CA THR A 254 -9.35 -11.21 -21.73
C THR A 254 -10.66 -11.66 -22.40
N SER A 255 -10.99 -12.96 -22.35
CA SER A 255 -12.24 -13.49 -22.94
C SER A 255 -13.51 -13.03 -22.22
N HIS A 256 -13.39 -12.63 -20.95
CA HIS A 256 -14.50 -12.16 -20.11
C HIS A 256 -14.39 -10.66 -19.77
N TYR A 257 -13.44 -9.94 -20.35
CA TYR A 257 -13.17 -8.56 -20.01
C TYR A 257 -14.41 -7.67 -20.20
N GLY A 258 -14.77 -6.91 -19.16
CA GLY A 258 -15.89 -5.97 -19.18
C GLY A 258 -17.28 -6.61 -19.18
N ARG A 259 -17.39 -7.92 -18.95
CA ARG A 259 -18.65 -8.63 -18.71
C ARG A 259 -19.06 -8.59 -17.24
#